data_AF-A0A6C0KSD8-F1
#
_entry.id   AF-A0A6C0KSD8-F1
#
_cell.length_a   1.000
_cell.length_b   1.000
_cell.length_c   1.000
_cell.angle_alpha   90.00
_cell.angle_beta   90.00
_cell.angle_gamma   90.00
#
_symmetry.space_group_name_H-M   'P 1'
#
loop_
_entity.id
_entity.type
_entity.pdbx_description
1 polymer ?
#
loop_
_entity_poly.entity_id
_entity_poly.type
_entity_poly.pdbx_seq_one_letter_code
_entity_poly.pdbx_strand_id
1 'polypeptide(L)'
;MDIKYKIENVSEYIFSLKINHEEDEINKIMYQMLNNIIKNSFYNENSIFFTAESVKDLKSFIFEYKNNILPEKKCIKMIDDLSKQIIYLRKNNYSFSGFEINDIIVIDNNNFIICNTEFLFPLIEDNIIFYLPIKKPYFFNPEIIKIDELPSQINYKCSYYSLGVLIIFCLTNKYILKANSEEEIEAEFEFIKDTKMYWFLKRCLNSNTEKRELLLI
;
A
#
# COMPACT_ATOMS: atom_id res chain seq x y z
N MET A 1 -21.10 3.09 0.49
CA MET A 1 -19.76 2.53 0.28
C MET A 1 -19.42 1.84 1.58
N ASP A 2 -19.45 0.52 1.62
CA ASP A 2 -19.28 -0.21 2.87
C ASP A 2 -17.87 -0.01 3.37
N ILE A 3 -17.75 0.56 4.57
CA ILE A 3 -16.49 0.82 5.22
C ILE A 3 -15.85 -0.53 5.57
N LYS A 4 -14.85 -0.94 4.77
CA LYS A 4 -14.16 -2.24 4.90
C LYS A 4 -13.23 -2.30 6.11
N TYR A 5 -12.97 -1.20 6.81
CA TYR A 5 -12.31 -1.20 8.12
C TYR A 5 -12.72 0.00 8.98
N LYS A 6 -12.70 -0.14 10.30
CA LYS A 6 -13.03 0.91 11.26
C LYS A 6 -11.94 1.02 12.32
N ILE A 7 -11.50 2.24 12.59
CA ILE A 7 -10.62 2.55 13.73
C ILE A 7 -11.39 3.39 14.74
N GLU A 8 -11.34 3.02 16.01
CA GLU A 8 -11.97 3.77 17.10
C GLU A 8 -10.97 4.01 18.21
N ASN A 9 -11.02 5.22 18.79
CA ASN A 9 -10.32 5.51 20.04
C ASN A 9 -11.21 5.03 21.21
N VAL A 10 -10.76 3.99 21.91
CA VAL A 10 -11.49 3.35 23.02
C VAL A 10 -11.18 4.04 24.36
N SER A 11 -9.95 4.52 24.54
CA SER A 11 -9.49 5.28 25.71
C SER A 11 -8.19 6.03 25.39
N GLU A 12 -7.68 6.86 26.31
CA GLU A 12 -6.56 7.81 26.11
C GLU A 12 -5.43 7.35 25.18
N TYR A 13 -5.04 6.07 25.24
CA TYR A 13 -4.01 5.49 24.38
C TYR A 13 -4.42 4.19 23.68
N ILE A 14 -5.66 3.74 23.80
CA ILE A 14 -6.10 2.44 23.27
C ILE A 14 -6.98 2.65 22.05
N PHE A 15 -6.56 2.06 20.94
CA PHE A 15 -7.31 2.05 19.69
C PHE A 15 -7.79 0.64 19.37
N SER A 16 -8.98 0.54 18.79
CA SER A 16 -9.47 -0.68 18.16
C SER A 16 -9.42 -0.53 16.64
N LEU A 17 -9.02 -1.58 15.94
CA LEU A 17 -9.06 -1.71 14.50
C LEU A 17 -9.87 -2.94 14.14
N LYS A 18 -10.99 -2.72 13.45
CA LYS A 18 -11.85 -3.78 12.95
C LYS A 18 -11.81 -3.81 11.42
N ILE A 19 -11.55 -4.97 10.84
CA ILE A 19 -11.62 -5.22 9.40
C ILE A 19 -12.92 -5.95 9.10
N ASN A 20 -13.63 -5.47 8.08
CA ASN A 20 -14.94 -5.96 7.66
C ASN A 20 -14.86 -6.46 6.20
N HIS A 21 -14.15 -7.56 5.99
CA HIS A 21 -14.23 -8.32 4.75
C HIS A 21 -15.36 -9.36 4.82
N GLU A 22 -16.01 -9.64 3.70
CA GLU A 22 -17.11 -10.62 3.61
C GLU A 22 -16.61 -12.06 3.83
N GLU A 23 -15.37 -12.32 3.44
CA GLU A 23 -14.68 -13.58 3.69
C GLU A 23 -13.87 -13.53 4.99
N ASP A 24 -14.20 -14.40 5.95
CA ASP A 24 -13.55 -14.49 7.26
C ASP A 24 -12.05 -14.82 7.18
N GLU A 25 -11.63 -15.61 6.19
CA GLU A 25 -10.22 -15.95 6.00
C GLU A 25 -9.37 -14.71 5.67
N ILE A 26 -9.91 -13.76 4.88
CA ILE A 26 -9.21 -12.49 4.60
C ILE A 26 -9.07 -11.66 5.88
N ASN A 27 -10.13 -11.59 6.69
CA ASN A 27 -10.07 -10.91 7.99
C ASN A 27 -8.94 -11.49 8.86
N LYS A 28 -8.88 -12.83 8.97
CA LYS A 28 -7.87 -13.54 9.75
C LYS A 28 -6.44 -13.31 9.23
N ILE A 29 -6.23 -13.39 7.93
CA ILE A 29 -4.91 -13.13 7.31
C ILE A 29 -4.46 -11.70 7.59
N MET A 30 -5.35 -10.73 7.42
CA MET A 30 -5.07 -9.33 7.71
C MET A 30 -4.74 -9.12 9.19
N TYR A 31 -5.48 -9.75 10.11
CA TYR A 31 -5.20 -9.65 11.54
C TYR A 31 -3.83 -10.24 11.91
N GLN A 32 -3.48 -11.40 11.37
CA GLN A 32 -2.17 -12.01 11.59
C GLN A 32 -1.03 -11.14 11.03
N MET A 33 -1.22 -10.57 9.82
CA MET A 33 -0.25 -9.65 9.22
C MET A 33 -0.02 -8.44 10.12
N LEU A 34 -1.09 -7.78 10.55
CA LEU A 34 -1.03 -6.53 11.31
C LEU A 34 -0.51 -6.75 12.73
N ASN A 35 -0.82 -7.88 13.36
CA ASN A 35 -0.30 -8.21 14.70
C ASN A 35 1.23 -8.38 14.71
N ASN A 36 1.87 -8.64 13.56
CA ASN A 36 3.32 -8.69 13.43
C ASN A 36 3.97 -7.31 13.24
N ILE A 37 3.18 -6.28 12.92
CA ILE A 37 3.65 -4.93 12.58
C ILE A 37 3.35 -3.96 13.71
N ILE A 38 2.13 -4.03 14.25
CA ILE A 38 1.67 -3.17 15.33
C ILE A 38 2.24 -3.71 16.64
N LYS A 39 3.05 -2.90 17.32
CA LYS A 39 3.60 -3.28 18.62
C LYS A 39 2.51 -3.23 19.69
N ASN A 40 2.61 -4.11 20.69
CA ASN A 40 1.68 -4.18 21.82
C ASN A 40 0.21 -4.33 21.38
N SER A 41 -0.03 -5.03 20.28
CA SER A 41 -1.37 -5.37 19.85
C SER A 41 -1.83 -6.72 20.39
N PHE A 42 -3.14 -6.86 20.57
CA PHE A 42 -3.78 -8.14 20.80
C PHE A 42 -5.09 -8.24 20.00
N TYR A 43 -5.45 -9.46 19.65
CA TYR A 43 -6.69 -9.75 18.92
C TYR A 43 -7.79 -10.14 19.89
N ASN A 44 -8.94 -9.47 19.83
CA ASN A 44 -10.13 -9.80 20.60
C ASN A 44 -11.40 -9.43 19.81
N GLU A 45 -12.45 -10.26 19.88
CA GLU A 45 -13.77 -9.98 19.30
C GLU A 45 -13.74 -9.41 17.87
N ASN A 46 -12.96 -10.03 16.98
CA ASN A 46 -12.78 -9.59 15.59
C ASN A 46 -12.24 -8.17 15.44
N SER A 47 -11.39 -7.74 16.38
CA SER A 47 -10.69 -6.46 16.34
C SER A 47 -9.26 -6.62 16.87
N ILE A 48 -8.34 -5.83 16.32
CA ILE A 48 -7.02 -5.62 16.91
C ILE A 48 -7.12 -4.44 17.85
N PHE A 49 -6.76 -4.65 19.11
CA PHE A 49 -6.56 -3.58 20.08
C PHE A 49 -5.08 -3.30 20.19
N PHE A 50 -4.69 -2.04 20.20
CA PHE A 50 -3.30 -1.63 20.32
C PHE A 50 -3.16 -0.29 21.03
N THR A 51 -1.97 -0.06 21.60
CA THR A 51 -1.65 1.20 22.25
C THR A 51 -0.93 2.14 21.29
N ALA A 52 -1.36 3.40 21.21
CA ALA A 52 -0.71 4.44 20.41
C ALA A 52 -0.95 5.82 21.02
N GLU A 53 -0.03 6.76 20.77
CA GLU A 53 -0.22 8.19 21.05
C GLU A 53 -0.98 8.89 19.90
N SER A 54 -0.84 8.40 18.66
CA SER A 54 -1.54 8.97 17.52
C SER A 54 -1.85 7.94 16.45
N VAL A 55 -3.04 8.07 15.87
CA VAL A 55 -3.50 7.28 14.70
C VAL A 55 -4.19 8.22 13.73
N LYS A 56 -3.71 8.25 12.48
CA LYS A 56 -4.26 9.09 11.41
C LYS A 56 -4.09 8.42 10.06
N ASP A 57 -4.91 8.78 9.09
CA ASP A 57 -4.68 8.38 7.71
C ASP A 57 -3.46 9.11 7.12
N LEU A 58 -2.85 8.53 6.08
CA LEU A 58 -1.65 9.04 5.47
C LEU A 58 -1.86 10.43 4.83
N LYS A 59 -3.05 10.71 4.30
CA LYS A 59 -3.35 12.03 3.73
C LYS A 59 -3.28 13.11 4.81
N SER A 60 -3.92 12.89 5.95
CA SER A 60 -3.84 13.77 7.11
C SER A 60 -2.39 13.91 7.62
N PHE A 61 -1.63 12.81 7.67
CA PHE A 61 -0.22 12.84 8.08
C PHE A 61 0.67 13.67 7.15
N ILE A 62 0.47 13.57 5.85
CA ILE A 62 1.26 14.30 4.85
C ILE A 62 1.01 15.82 4.96
N PHE A 63 -0.21 16.25 5.26
CA PHE A 63 -0.57 17.66 5.40
C PHE A 63 0.12 18.38 6.57
N GLU A 64 0.71 17.65 7.51
CA GLU A 64 1.52 18.23 8.59
C GLU A 64 2.91 18.68 8.11
N TYR A 65 3.35 18.23 6.94
CA TYR A 65 4.66 18.55 6.38
C TYR A 65 4.58 19.69 5.36
N LYS A 66 5.65 20.46 5.28
CA LYS A 66 5.78 21.56 4.31
C LYS A 66 5.58 21.04 2.88
N ASN A 67 4.72 21.72 2.13
CA ASN A 67 4.37 21.39 0.74
C ASN A 67 3.74 19.99 0.55
N ASN A 68 3.27 19.35 1.62
CA ASN A 68 2.70 17.99 1.58
C ASN A 68 3.73 16.95 1.10
N ILE A 69 5.00 17.11 1.51
CA ILE A 69 6.11 16.22 1.14
C ILE A 69 6.68 15.57 2.40
N LEU A 70 6.79 14.24 2.38
CA LEU A 70 7.41 13.48 3.46
C LEU A 70 8.95 13.51 3.35
N PRO A 71 9.68 13.60 4.47
CA PRO A 71 11.11 13.38 4.49
C PRO A 71 11.47 11.96 4.03
N GLU A 72 12.60 11.80 3.35
CA GLU A 72 13.09 10.51 2.84
C GLU A 72 13.07 9.40 3.91
N LYS A 73 13.47 9.72 5.15
CA LYS A 73 13.44 8.75 6.26
C LYS A 73 12.05 8.17 6.52
N LYS A 74 10.98 8.96 6.37
CA LYS A 74 9.59 8.49 6.50
C LYS A 74 9.19 7.63 5.32
N CYS A 75 9.59 8.00 4.10
CA CYS A 75 9.36 7.18 2.91
C CYS A 75 10.08 5.83 2.99
N ILE A 76 11.33 5.77 3.46
CA ILE A 76 12.07 4.52 3.70
C ILE A 76 11.33 3.63 4.70
N LYS A 77 10.81 4.21 5.79
CA LYS A 77 10.04 3.46 6.78
C LYS A 77 8.72 2.94 6.19
N MET A 78 8.04 3.75 5.37
CA MET A 78 6.84 3.34 4.65
C MET A 78 7.15 2.20 3.65
N ILE A 79 8.25 2.28 2.91
CA ILE A 79 8.72 1.20 2.03
C ILE A 79 8.88 -0.09 2.83
N ASP A 80 9.58 -0.03 3.97
CA ASP A 80 9.82 -1.20 4.81
C ASP A 80 8.51 -1.82 5.32
N ASP A 81 7.62 -1.01 5.89
CA ASP A 81 6.35 -1.49 6.46
C ASP A 81 5.40 -2.06 5.39
N LEU A 82 5.21 -1.34 4.28
CA LEU A 82 4.30 -1.76 3.23
C LEU A 82 4.88 -2.94 2.44
N SER A 83 6.20 -3.00 2.25
CA SER A 83 6.82 -4.17 1.59
C SER A 83 6.64 -5.44 2.41
N LYS A 84 6.76 -5.37 3.75
CA LYS A 84 6.49 -6.50 4.64
C LYS A 84 5.05 -7.00 4.50
N GLN A 85 4.08 -6.09 4.40
CA GLN A 85 2.66 -6.43 4.20
C GLN A 85 2.43 -7.10 2.85
N ILE A 86 2.95 -6.52 1.77
CA ILE A 86 2.83 -7.08 0.42
C ILE A 86 3.47 -8.49 0.35
N ILE A 87 4.66 -8.68 0.93
CA ILE A 87 5.35 -9.98 0.96
C ILE A 87 4.55 -10.99 1.79
N TYR A 88 3.99 -10.57 2.93
CA TYR A 88 3.17 -11.43 3.78
C TYR A 88 1.92 -11.91 3.03
N LEU A 89 1.19 -11.00 2.39
CA LEU A 89 -0.02 -11.33 1.65
C LEU A 89 0.27 -12.25 0.46
N ARG A 90 1.36 -11.99 -0.27
CA ARG A 90 1.78 -12.86 -1.38
C ARG A 90 2.03 -14.30 -0.90
N LYS A 91 2.71 -14.47 0.24
CA LYS A 91 2.94 -15.81 0.84
C LYS A 91 1.63 -16.52 1.21
N ASN A 92 0.54 -15.78 1.38
CA ASN A 92 -0.79 -16.29 1.65
C ASN A 92 -1.69 -16.29 0.40
N ASN A 93 -1.14 -16.16 -0.82
CA ASN A 93 -1.87 -16.12 -2.10
C ASN A 93 -2.83 -14.94 -2.25
N TYR A 94 -2.46 -13.76 -1.75
CA TYR A 94 -3.19 -12.51 -1.99
C TYR A 94 -2.27 -11.40 -2.49
N SER A 95 -2.82 -10.44 -3.22
CA SER A 95 -2.10 -9.23 -3.63
C SER A 95 -3.04 -8.03 -3.75
N PHE A 96 -2.48 -6.85 -3.54
CA PHE A 96 -3.19 -5.60 -3.85
C PHE A 96 -3.13 -5.30 -5.35
N SER A 97 -4.24 -4.82 -5.91
CA SER A 97 -4.26 -4.28 -7.28
C SER A 97 -3.77 -2.83 -7.35
N GLY A 98 -3.79 -2.11 -6.23
CA GLY A 98 -3.23 -0.77 -6.05
C GLY A 98 -3.59 -0.19 -4.69
N PHE A 99 -3.39 1.11 -4.50
CA PHE A 99 -3.55 1.78 -3.20
C PHE A 99 -4.32 3.09 -3.28
N GLU A 100 -4.96 3.45 -2.17
CA GLU A 100 -5.50 4.78 -1.93
C GLU A 100 -4.76 5.44 -0.77
N ILE A 101 -4.60 6.77 -0.84
CA ILE A 101 -3.91 7.53 0.20
C ILE A 101 -4.63 7.46 1.55
N ASN A 102 -5.96 7.38 1.54
CA ASN A 102 -6.77 7.35 2.77
C ASN A 102 -6.83 5.94 3.40
N ASP A 103 -6.34 4.92 2.70
CA ASP A 103 -6.38 3.53 3.17
C ASP A 103 -5.13 3.12 3.94
N ILE A 104 -4.11 4.00 3.94
CA ILE A 104 -2.88 3.82 4.69
C ILE A 104 -3.01 4.58 6.00
N ILE A 105 -2.86 3.86 7.10
CA ILE A 105 -2.92 4.39 8.45
C ILE A 105 -1.49 4.55 8.99
N VAL A 106 -1.26 5.67 9.65
CA VAL A 106 -0.01 6.04 10.29
C VAL A 106 -0.21 6.01 11.80
N ILE A 107 0.48 5.07 12.45
CA ILE A 107 0.49 4.90 13.91
C ILE A 107 1.78 5.50 14.47
N ASP A 108 1.65 6.34 15.50
CA ASP A 108 2.75 7.02 16.20
C ASP A 108 3.74 7.72 15.26
N ASN A 109 3.19 8.30 14.18
CA ASN A 109 3.94 8.96 13.12
C ASN A 109 5.01 8.08 12.44
N ASN A 110 5.02 6.76 12.65
CA ASN A 110 6.18 5.92 12.33
C ASN A 110 5.83 4.55 11.72
N ASN A 111 4.68 3.96 12.02
CA ASN A 111 4.27 2.69 11.42
C ASN A 111 3.19 2.95 10.38
N PHE A 112 3.37 2.40 9.18
CA PHE A 112 2.44 2.55 8.06
C PHE A 112 1.75 1.22 7.79
N ILE A 113 0.42 1.18 7.87
CA ILE A 113 -0.35 -0.05 7.67
C ILE A 113 -1.48 0.15 6.67
N ILE A 114 -1.75 -0.85 5.85
CA ILE A 114 -2.93 -0.89 4.97
C ILE A 114 -3.96 -1.79 5.64
N CYS A 115 -5.13 -1.23 5.91
CA CYS A 115 -6.23 -1.96 6.56
C CYS A 115 -7.41 -2.19 5.62
N ASN A 116 -7.54 -1.39 4.56
CA ASN A 116 -8.61 -1.56 3.59
C ASN A 116 -8.35 -2.78 2.70
N THR A 117 -9.37 -3.63 2.57
CA THR A 117 -9.36 -4.83 1.74
C THR A 117 -10.05 -4.63 0.39
N GLU A 118 -10.53 -3.42 0.06
CA GLU A 118 -11.24 -3.11 -1.20
C GLU A 118 -10.44 -3.49 -2.45
N PHE A 119 -9.10 -3.33 -2.40
CA PHE A 119 -8.20 -3.64 -3.51
C PHE A 119 -7.39 -4.91 -3.28
N LEU A 120 -7.76 -5.75 -2.31
CA LEU A 120 -7.09 -7.00 -2.00
C LEU A 120 -7.78 -8.14 -2.76
N PHE A 121 -7.02 -8.89 -3.55
CA PHE A 121 -7.55 -9.99 -4.36
C PHE A 121 -6.77 -11.28 -4.14
N PRO A 122 -7.44 -12.44 -4.22
CA PRO A 122 -6.76 -13.74 -4.26
C PRO A 122 -5.93 -13.87 -5.54
N LEU A 123 -4.86 -14.64 -5.45
CA LEU A 123 -3.98 -14.97 -6.56
C LEU A 123 -4.28 -16.37 -7.10
N ILE A 124 -4.31 -16.47 -8.43
CA ILE A 124 -4.34 -17.73 -9.17
C ILE A 124 -3.11 -17.71 -10.08
N GLU A 125 -2.18 -18.63 -9.86
CA GLU A 125 -0.92 -18.72 -10.62
C GLU A 125 -0.16 -17.37 -10.70
N ASP A 126 0.05 -16.72 -9.56
CA ASP A 126 0.71 -15.39 -9.45
C ASP A 126 -0.06 -14.22 -10.11
N ASN A 127 -1.31 -14.43 -10.54
CA ASN A 127 -2.14 -13.39 -11.16
C ASN A 127 -3.40 -13.08 -10.35
N ILE A 128 -3.81 -11.82 -10.36
CA ILE A 128 -5.14 -11.38 -9.98
C ILE A 128 -6.02 -11.51 -11.22
N ILE A 129 -7.18 -12.19 -11.09
CA ILE A 129 -8.14 -12.34 -12.17
C ILE A 129 -9.36 -11.45 -11.89
N PHE A 130 -9.71 -10.59 -12.84
CA PHE A 130 -10.88 -9.72 -12.78
C PHE A 130 -11.98 -10.29 -13.66
N TYR A 131 -13.10 -10.66 -13.03
CA TYR A 131 -14.33 -11.08 -13.71
C TYR A 131 -15.35 -9.96 -13.85
N LEU A 132 -15.15 -8.85 -13.12
CA LEU A 132 -16.02 -7.68 -13.09
C LEU A 132 -15.20 -6.42 -13.28
N PRO A 133 -15.80 -5.32 -13.77
CA PRO A 133 -15.14 -4.03 -13.83
C PRO A 133 -14.63 -3.61 -12.44
N ILE A 134 -13.35 -3.25 -12.36
CA ILE A 134 -12.73 -2.79 -11.11
C ILE A 134 -12.77 -1.28 -10.99
N LYS A 135 -12.97 -0.79 -9.77
CA LYS A 135 -12.62 0.58 -9.43
C LYS A 135 -11.10 0.72 -9.52
N LYS A 136 -10.63 1.78 -10.20
CA LYS A 136 -9.21 2.06 -10.33
C LYS A 136 -8.71 2.77 -9.06
N PRO A 137 -7.81 2.15 -8.27
CA PRO A 137 -7.27 2.80 -7.08
C PRO A 137 -6.37 3.97 -7.47
N TYR A 138 -6.34 5.07 -6.73
CA TYR A 138 -5.57 6.25 -7.12
C TYR A 138 -4.11 5.93 -7.48
N PHE A 139 -3.42 5.09 -6.70
CA PHE A 139 -2.09 4.58 -7.06
C PHE A 139 -2.21 3.19 -7.68
N PHE A 140 -2.36 3.13 -9.01
CA PHE A 140 -2.43 1.88 -9.77
C PHE A 140 -1.21 1.66 -10.69
N ASN A 141 -1.12 0.48 -11.28
CA ASN A 141 -0.16 0.11 -12.33
C ASN A 141 -0.71 0.37 -13.76
N PRO A 142 0.15 0.59 -14.76
CA PRO A 142 -0.30 0.89 -16.12
C PRO A 142 -1.08 -0.26 -16.78
N GLU A 143 -0.89 -1.52 -16.36
CA GLU A 143 -1.69 -2.63 -16.88
C GLU A 143 -3.20 -2.48 -16.57
N ILE A 144 -3.59 -1.88 -15.44
CA ILE A 144 -5.01 -1.64 -15.11
C ILE A 144 -5.68 -0.65 -16.08
N ILE A 145 -4.92 0.28 -16.68
CA ILE A 145 -5.47 1.18 -17.70
C ILE A 145 -5.81 0.41 -18.98
N LYS A 146 -5.00 -0.60 -19.30
CA LYS A 146 -5.08 -1.37 -20.56
C LYS A 146 -6.15 -2.45 -20.56
N ILE A 147 -6.82 -2.70 -19.43
CA ILE A 147 -7.94 -3.64 -19.37
C ILE A 147 -9.11 -3.07 -20.16
N ASP A 148 -9.42 -3.70 -21.28
CA ASP A 148 -10.54 -3.38 -22.18
C ASP A 148 -11.56 -4.53 -22.29
N GLU A 149 -11.18 -5.75 -21.91
CA GLU A 149 -12.04 -6.92 -21.88
C GLU A 149 -12.05 -7.66 -20.52
N LEU A 150 -13.08 -8.49 -20.32
CA LEU A 150 -13.24 -9.35 -19.14
C LEU A 150 -13.56 -10.80 -19.58
N PRO A 151 -13.03 -11.82 -18.87
CA PRO A 151 -12.11 -11.70 -17.75
C PRO A 151 -10.73 -11.21 -18.19
N SER A 152 -10.05 -10.47 -17.32
CA SER A 152 -8.66 -10.04 -17.53
C SER A 152 -7.80 -10.43 -16.35
N GLN A 153 -6.48 -10.47 -16.55
CA GLN A 153 -5.55 -10.82 -15.51
C GLN A 153 -4.37 -9.86 -15.45
N ILE A 154 -3.89 -9.60 -14.23
CA ILE A 154 -2.66 -8.85 -13.99
C ILE A 154 -1.78 -9.62 -13.00
N ASN A 155 -0.47 -9.58 -13.19
CA ASN A 155 0.47 -10.22 -12.28
C ASN A 155 0.53 -9.48 -10.93
N TYR A 156 0.73 -10.20 -9.83
CA TYR A 156 0.81 -9.63 -8.46
C TYR A 156 1.85 -8.49 -8.32
N LYS A 157 2.90 -8.46 -9.17
CA LYS A 157 3.90 -7.39 -9.22
C LYS A 157 3.30 -6.02 -9.60
N CYS A 158 2.02 -5.93 -9.95
CA CYS A 158 1.28 -4.68 -10.04
C CYS A 158 1.30 -3.88 -8.72
N SER A 159 1.29 -4.57 -7.57
CA SER A 159 1.40 -3.95 -6.25
C SER A 159 2.75 -3.25 -6.04
N TYR A 160 3.83 -3.75 -6.66
CA TYR A 160 5.17 -3.17 -6.54
C TYR A 160 5.23 -1.83 -7.25
N TYR A 161 4.69 -1.78 -8.47
CA TYR A 161 4.58 -0.54 -9.23
C TYR A 161 3.73 0.48 -8.47
N SER A 162 2.57 0.07 -7.98
CA SER A 162 1.64 0.93 -7.22
C SER A 162 2.29 1.52 -5.97
N LEU A 163 3.14 0.74 -5.27
CA LEU A 163 3.92 1.22 -4.14
C LEU A 163 4.96 2.26 -4.59
N GLY A 164 5.65 2.03 -5.70
CA GLY A 164 6.59 3.01 -6.27
C GLY A 164 5.92 4.35 -6.58
N VAL A 165 4.73 4.32 -7.20
CA VAL A 165 3.95 5.54 -7.50
C VAL A 165 3.56 6.27 -6.21
N LEU A 166 3.07 5.53 -5.20
CA LEU A 166 2.73 6.09 -3.89
C LEU A 166 3.93 6.77 -3.23
N ILE A 167 5.11 6.15 -3.27
CA ILE A 167 6.33 6.72 -2.68
C ILE A 167 6.76 8.00 -3.41
N ILE A 168 6.72 8.03 -4.75
CA ILE A 168 7.01 9.25 -5.51
C ILE A 168 6.03 10.36 -5.14
N PHE A 169 4.73 10.03 -5.05
CA PHE A 169 3.73 10.99 -4.61
C PHE A 169 4.06 11.55 -3.21
N CYS A 170 4.47 10.70 -2.26
CA CYS A 170 4.86 11.16 -0.93
C CYS A 170 6.13 12.04 -0.93
N LEU A 171 7.05 11.83 -1.88
CA LEU A 171 8.31 12.59 -2.00
C LEU A 171 8.16 13.92 -2.76
N THR A 172 7.17 14.03 -3.64
CA THR A 172 7.07 15.13 -4.61
C THR A 172 5.74 15.85 -4.59
N ASN A 173 4.70 15.26 -3.98
CA ASN A 173 3.30 15.65 -4.09
C ASN A 173 2.82 15.72 -5.56
N LYS A 174 3.44 14.94 -6.46
CA LYS A 174 3.07 14.83 -7.87
C LYS A 174 2.53 13.45 -8.19
N TYR A 175 1.60 13.42 -9.14
CA TYR A 175 0.97 12.20 -9.61
C TYR A 175 1.54 11.81 -10.98
N ILE A 176 2.32 10.72 -11.01
CA ILE A 176 3.13 10.33 -12.18
C ILE A 176 2.42 9.42 -13.19
N LEU A 177 1.19 8.96 -12.92
CA LEU A 177 0.45 8.09 -13.85
C LEU A 177 -0.05 8.79 -15.12
N LYS A 178 0.28 10.08 -15.30
CA LYS A 178 0.10 10.83 -16.55
C LYS A 178 1.35 10.83 -17.43
N ALA A 179 2.47 10.31 -16.94
CA ALA A 179 3.72 10.24 -17.70
C ALA A 179 3.58 9.25 -18.87
N ASN A 180 4.20 9.59 -20.00
CA ASN A 180 4.13 8.85 -21.24
C ASN A 180 5.32 7.88 -21.43
N SER A 181 6.40 8.03 -20.64
CA SER A 181 7.59 7.18 -20.73
C SER A 181 8.24 6.91 -19.37
N GLU A 182 9.13 5.91 -19.32
CA GLU A 182 9.92 5.61 -18.11
C GLU A 182 10.85 6.77 -17.75
N GLU A 183 11.41 7.46 -18.75
CA GLU A 183 12.31 8.60 -18.54
C GLU A 183 11.58 9.78 -17.89
N GLU A 184 10.32 10.04 -18.28
CA GLU A 184 9.48 11.06 -17.63
C GLU A 184 9.20 10.70 -16.17
N ILE A 185 9.00 9.42 -15.87
CA ILE A 185 8.81 8.94 -14.49
C ILE A 185 10.12 9.07 -13.69
N GLU A 186 11.25 8.66 -14.26
CA GLU A 186 12.57 8.73 -13.62
C GLU A 186 12.97 10.17 -13.28
N ALA A 187 12.68 11.12 -14.17
CA ALA A 187 12.93 12.55 -13.95
C ALA A 187 12.26 13.09 -12.67
N GLU A 188 11.12 12.50 -12.26
CA GLU A 188 10.39 12.93 -11.06
C GLU A 188 11.07 12.52 -9.75
N PHE A 189 11.99 11.56 -9.76
CA PHE A 189 12.77 11.16 -8.58
C PHE A 189 14.29 11.17 -8.80
N GLU A 190 14.76 11.84 -9.86
CA GLU A 190 16.20 11.98 -10.15
C GLU A 190 16.94 12.76 -9.05
N PHE A 191 16.25 13.59 -8.26
CA PHE A 191 16.86 14.36 -7.16
C PHE A 191 17.36 13.49 -5.99
N ILE A 192 16.94 12.23 -5.90
CA ILE A 192 17.47 11.23 -4.95
C ILE A 192 18.39 10.22 -5.63
N LYS A 193 18.91 10.54 -6.82
CA LYS A 193 19.93 9.71 -7.49
C LYS A 193 21.08 9.43 -6.51
N ASP A 194 21.62 8.22 -6.60
CA ASP A 194 22.65 7.67 -5.70
C ASP A 194 22.16 7.25 -4.30
N THR A 195 20.85 7.25 -4.04
CA THR A 195 20.26 6.64 -2.84
C THR A 195 19.75 5.22 -3.12
N LYS A 196 19.61 4.40 -2.05
CA LYS A 196 18.94 3.09 -2.14
C LYS A 196 17.48 3.23 -2.58
N MET A 197 16.84 4.34 -2.23
CA MET A 197 15.44 4.62 -2.56
C MET A 197 15.28 4.86 -4.07
N TYR A 198 16.23 5.53 -4.73
CA TYR A 198 16.23 5.65 -6.19
C TYR A 198 16.26 4.28 -6.89
N TRP A 199 17.16 3.39 -6.46
CA TRP A 199 17.26 2.04 -7.05
C TRP A 199 16.03 1.17 -6.74
N PHE A 200 15.43 1.33 -5.56
CA PHE A 200 14.16 0.71 -5.22
C PHE A 200 13.05 1.17 -6.18
N LEU A 201 12.88 2.47 -6.38
CA LEU A 201 11.86 3.02 -7.28
C LEU A 201 12.05 2.55 -8.72
N LYS A 202 13.29 2.58 -9.22
CA LYS A 202 13.63 2.12 -10.58
C LYS A 202 13.28 0.65 -10.81
N ARG A 203 13.46 -0.20 -9.79
CA ARG A 203 13.06 -1.61 -9.85
C ARG A 203 11.54 -1.78 -9.80
N CYS A 204 10.85 -1.08 -8.89
CA CYS A 204 9.39 -1.18 -8.75
C CYS A 204 8.64 -0.66 -9.99
N LEU A 205 9.14 0.40 -10.61
CA LEU A 205 8.49 1.11 -11.72
C LEU A 205 8.90 0.62 -13.11
N ASN A 206 9.57 -0.54 -13.20
CA ASN A 206 9.95 -1.11 -14.48
C ASN A 206 8.71 -1.40 -15.34
N SER A 207 8.70 -0.98 -16.60
CA SER A 207 7.59 -1.26 -17.53
C SER A 207 7.41 -2.75 -17.77
N ASN A 208 8.50 -3.53 -17.75
CA ASN A 208 8.44 -4.97 -17.80
C ASN A 208 8.13 -5.52 -16.41
N THR A 209 6.91 -6.02 -16.25
CA THR A 209 6.41 -6.61 -15.01
C THR A 209 7.34 -7.68 -14.45
N GLU A 210 7.99 -8.50 -15.28
CA GLU A 210 8.88 -9.56 -14.79
C GLU A 210 10.13 -9.04 -14.11
N LYS A 211 10.61 -7.86 -14.53
CA LYS A 211 11.79 -7.21 -13.95
C LYS A 211 11.46 -6.39 -12.69
N ARG A 212 10.19 -6.30 -12.30
CA ARG A 212 9.80 -5.59 -11.09
C ARG A 212 10.23 -6.34 -9.85
N GLU A 213 10.91 -5.64 -8.97
CA GLU A 213 11.42 -6.18 -7.70
C GLU A 213 11.11 -5.24 -6.54
N LEU A 214 10.74 -5.85 -5.41
CA LEU A 214 10.45 -5.18 -4.16
C LEU A 214 11.67 -5.31 -3.23
N LEU A 215 12.73 -4.57 -3.53
CA LEU A 215 14.02 -4.72 -2.86
C LEU A 215 14.67 -3.36 -2.60
N LEU A 216 14.91 -3.06 -1.32
CA LEU A 216 15.62 -1.87 -0.85
C LEU A 216 17.03 -2.27 -0.38
N ILE A 217 18.02 -2.17 -1.27
CA ILE A 217 19.42 -2.53 -1.02
C ILE A 217 20.36 -1.41 -1.41
#